data_AF-A0A6J6FX20-F1
#
_entry.id   AF-A0A6J6FX20-F1
#
_cell.length_a   1.000
_cell.length_b   1.000
_cell.length_c   1.000
_cell.angle_alpha   90.00
_cell.angle_beta   90.00
_cell.angle_gamma   90.00
#
_symmetry.space_group_name_H-M   'P 1'
#
loop_
_entity.id
_entity.type
_entity.pdbx_description
1 polymer ?
#
loop_
_entity_poly.entity_id
_entity_poly.type
_entity_poly.pdbx_seq_one_letter_code
_entity_poly.pdbx_strand_id
1 'polypeptide(L)' 'MNSYDFTVTGLTCNHCVMTVTRAVAEVDGVSAVRIDLVPNGESTVHIDSDSDVDRGLVADAVTGAGYQLVS' A
#
# COMPACT_ATOMS: atom_id res chain seq x y z
N MET A 1 16.10 -6.38 -5.70
CA MET A 1 15.22 -5.22 -5.50
C MET A 1 14.10 -5.29 -6.52
N ASN A 2 12.96 -5.80 -6.08
CA ASN A 2 11.71 -5.88 -6.82
C ASN A 2 10.88 -4.65 -6.51
N SER A 3 10.08 -4.21 -7.49
CA SER A 3 9.10 -3.13 -7.33
C SER A 3 7.72 -3.70 -7.62
N TYR A 4 6.78 -3.43 -6.73
CA TYR A 4 5.38 -3.81 -6.89
C TYR A 4 4.50 -2.57 -6.79
N ASP A 5 3.57 -2.44 -7.71
CA ASP A 5 2.62 -1.33 -7.75
C ASP A 5 1.21 -1.88 -7.51
N PHE A 6 0.53 -1.29 -6.52
CA PHE A 6 -0.83 -1.65 -6.16
C PHE A 6 -1.74 -0.43 -6.18
N THR A 7 -3.00 -0.63 -6.56
CA THR A 7 -3.98 0.46 -6.55
C THR A 7 -4.87 0.37 -5.32
N VAL A 8 -5.03 1.48 -4.61
CA VAL A 8 -5.90 1.61 -3.43
C VAL A 8 -6.91 2.72 -3.66
N THR A 9 -8.16 2.48 -3.27
CA THR A 9 -9.25 3.46 -3.38
C THR A 9 -9.71 3.94 -2.00
N GLY A 10 -10.31 5.13 -1.96
CA GLY A 10 -10.89 5.71 -0.74
C GLY A 10 -9.92 6.54 0.09
N LEU A 11 -8.66 6.70 -0.34
CA LEU A 11 -7.71 7.61 0.30
C LEU A 11 -8.10 9.07 -0.03
N THR A 12 -8.51 9.83 0.99
CA THR A 12 -8.94 11.23 0.84
C THR A 12 -8.08 12.21 1.64
N CYS A 13 -7.17 11.70 2.48
CA CYS A 13 -6.41 12.51 3.41
C CYS A 13 -4.96 12.04 3.56
N ASN A 14 -4.02 12.95 3.83
CA ASN A 14 -2.60 12.58 4.00
C ASN A 14 -2.37 11.70 5.25
N HIS A 15 -3.25 11.79 6.26
CA HIS A 15 -3.20 10.91 7.43
C HIS A 15 -3.60 9.47 7.08
N CYS A 16 -4.57 9.32 6.17
CA CYS A 16 -5.05 8.06 5.63
C CYS A 16 -3.91 7.31 4.93
N VAL A 17 -3.13 8.06 4.13
CA VAL A 17 -1.93 7.56 3.46
C VAL A 17 -0.92 7.04 4.47
N MET A 18 -0.59 7.83 5.50
CA MET A 18 0.38 7.43 6.52
C MET A 18 -0.02 6.13 7.24
N THR A 19 -1.31 5.93 7.50
CA THR A 19 -1.83 4.68 8.08
C THR A 19 -1.57 3.50 7.16
N VAL A 20 -1.92 3.61 5.87
CA VAL A 20 -1.71 2.54 4.88
C VAL A 20 -0.22 2.28 4.65
N THR A 21 0.59 3.32 4.48
CA THR A 21 2.04 3.19 4.32
C THR A 21 2.66 2.42 5.48
N ARG A 22 2.26 2.70 6.73
CA ARG A 22 2.76 1.96 7.90
C ARG A 22 2.31 0.51 7.90
N ALA A 23 1.02 0.25 7.66
CA ALA A 23 0.50 -1.11 7.63
C ALA A 23 1.20 -1.97 6.56
N VAL A 24 1.43 -1.40 5.37
CA VAL A 24 2.13 -2.09 4.28
C VAL A 24 3.62 -2.24 4.56
N ALA A 25 4.25 -1.27 5.23
CA ALA A 25 5.66 -1.35 5.61
C ALA A 25 5.93 -2.41 6.70
N GLU A 26 4.91 -2.87 7.41
CA GLU A 26 5.00 -3.98 8.38
C GLU A 26 4.89 -5.37 7.71
N VAL A 27 4.59 -5.43 6.41
CA VAL A 27 4.55 -6.70 5.65
C VAL A 27 5.97 -7.23 5.46
N ASP A 28 6.17 -8.51 5.78
CA ASP A 28 7.46 -9.17 5.61
C ASP A 28 7.98 -9.07 4.17
N GLY A 29 9.25 -8.65 4.04
CA GLY A 29 9.93 -8.46 2.76
C GLY A 29 9.90 -7.02 2.25
N VAL A 30 8.96 -6.19 2.72
CA VAL A 30 8.87 -4.79 2.30
C VAL A 30 10.06 -3.98 2.83
N SER A 31 10.82 -3.38 1.92
CA SER A 31 11.97 -2.53 2.23
C SER A 31 11.60 -1.04 2.23
N ALA A 32 10.74 -0.60 1.31
CA ALA A 32 10.20 0.75 1.29
C ALA A 32 8.78 0.80 0.69
N VAL A 33 8.00 1.80 1.12
CA VAL A 33 6.65 2.06 0.61
C VAL A 33 6.51 3.53 0.28
N ARG A 34 5.95 3.84 -0.89
CA ARG A 34 5.57 5.19 -1.31
C ARG A 34 4.14 5.15 -1.82
N ILE A 35 3.36 6.19 -1.55
CA ILE A 35 1.97 6.27 -2.01
C ILE A 35 1.76 7.59 -2.74
N ASP A 36 1.35 7.47 -4.00
CA ASP A 36 0.88 8.59 -4.80
C ASP A 36 -0.61 8.80 -4.54
N LEU A 37 -0.89 9.72 -3.61
CA LEU A 37 -2.25 10.07 -3.21
C LEU A 37 -2.99 10.80 -4.33
N VAL A 38 -4.10 10.22 -4.76
CA VAL A 38 -5.10 10.89 -5.60
C VAL A 38 -6.38 11.05 -4.78
N PRO A 39 -6.64 12.26 -4.20
CA PRO A 39 -7.81 12.48 -3.36
C PRO A 39 -9.10 12.19 -4.12
N ASN A 40 -9.98 11.36 -3.54
CA ASN A 40 -11.23 10.89 -4.15
C ASN A 40 -11.05 10.05 -5.43
N GLY A 41 -9.84 9.55 -5.68
CA GLY A 41 -9.53 8.70 -6.83
C GLY A 41 -8.81 7.42 -6.43
N GLU A 42 -8.12 6.85 -7.42
CA GLU A 42 -7.24 5.69 -7.28
C GLU A 42 -5.84 6.17 -6.94
N SER A 43 -5.37 5.82 -5.75
CA SER A 43 -4.02 6.12 -5.30
C SER A 43 -3.12 4.91 -5.56
N THR A 44 -1.89 5.14 -6.01
CA THR A 44 -0.94 4.08 -6.29
C THR A 44 -0.01 3.87 -5.10
N VAL A 45 0.17 2.63 -4.68
CA VAL A 45 1.09 2.20 -3.63
C VAL A 45 2.26 1.49 -4.29
N HIS A 46 3.42 2.12 -4.24
CA HIS A 46 4.69 1.60 -4.69
C HIS A 46 5.40 0.91 -3.53
N ILE A 47 5.76 -0.35 -3.73
CA ILE A 47 6.45 -1.18 -2.74
C ILE A 47 7.79 -1.62 -3.34
N ASP A 48 8.87 -1.20 -2.71
CA ASP A 48 10.21 -1.69 -2.99
C ASP A 48 10.56 -2.80 -1.98
N SER A 49 11.03 -3.95 -2.46
CA SER A 49 11.31 -5.12 -1.64
C SER A 49 12.57 -5.86 -2.11
N ASP A 50 13.30 -6.43 -1.17
CA ASP A 50 14.47 -7.28 -1.49
C ASP A 50 14.08 -8.74 -1.75
N SER A 51 12.87 -9.15 -1.38
CA SER A 51 12.30 -10.48 -1.61
C SER A 51 10.97 -10.41 -2.38
N ASP A 52 10.35 -11.56 -2.64
CA ASP A 52 8.98 -11.57 -3.15
C ASP A 52 8.00 -11.10 -2.09
N VAL A 53 7.08 -10.22 -2.47
CA VAL A 53 6.00 -9.71 -1.62
C VAL A 53 4.72 -10.46 -1.93
N ASP A 54 4.09 -11.02 -0.90
CA ASP A 54 2.78 -11.65 -1.05
C ASP A 54 1.69 -10.58 -1.13
N ARG A 55 1.04 -10.51 -2.31
CA ARG A 55 -0.07 -9.59 -2.55
C ARG A 55 -1.23 -9.76 -1.57
N GLY A 56 -1.49 -10.98 -1.10
CA GLY A 56 -2.51 -11.27 -0.09
C GLY A 56 -2.21 -10.57 1.24
N LEU A 57 -0.95 -10.61 1.70
CA LEU A 57 -0.53 -9.91 2.91
C LEU A 57 -0.66 -8.39 2.76
N VAL A 58 -0.31 -7.85 1.59
CA VAL A 58 -0.50 -6.42 1.30
C VAL A 58 -1.98 -6.06 1.28
N ALA A 59 -2.84 -6.88 0.65
CA ALA A 59 -4.28 -6.65 0.61
C ALA A 59 -4.90 -6.71 2.02
N ASP A 60 -4.47 -7.65 2.86
CA ASP A 60 -4.90 -7.76 4.25
C ASP A 60 -4.46 -6.55 5.08
N ALA A 61 -3.23 -6.06 4.90
CA ALA A 61 -2.74 -4.86 5.56
C ALA A 61 -3.55 -3.61 5.17
N VAL A 62 -3.86 -3.44 3.88
CA VAL A 62 -4.68 -2.34 3.35
C VAL A 62 -6.12 -2.45 3.87
N THR A 63 -6.69 -3.66 3.89
CA THR A 63 -8.05 -3.93 4.38
C THR A 63 -8.15 -3.71 5.89
N GLY A 64 -7.13 -4.12 6.65
CA GLY A 64 -7.01 -3.86 8.09
C GLY A 64 -6.90 -2.37 8.42
N ALA A 65 -6.33 -1.56 7.52
CA ALA A 65 -6.33 -0.10 7.62
C ALA A 65 -7.67 0.54 7.22
N GLY A 66 -8.65 -0.23 6.73
CA GLY A 66 -9.98 0.23 6.34
C GLY A 66 -10.10 0.70 4.88
N TYR A 67 -9.16 0.30 4.02
CA TYR A 67 -9.16 0.63 2.59
C TYR A 67 -9.25 -0.62 1.73
N GLN A 68 -9.48 -0.46 0.44
CA GLN A 68 -9.59 -1.59 -0.47
C GLN A 68 -8.51 -1.53 -1.55
N LEU A 69 -7.77 -2.64 -1.66
CA LEU A 69 -6.80 -2.86 -2.74
C LEU A 69 -7.54 -3.37 -3.98
N VAL A 70 -7.31 -2.72 -5.12
CA VAL A 70 -8.10 -2.89 -6.34
C VAL A 70 -7.34 -3.70 -7.38
N SER A 71 -6.07 -3.39 -7.62
CA SER A 71 -5.26 -4.01 -8.67
C SER A 71 -3.81 -4.16 -8.27
#